data_AF-A0A355Q5N5-F1
#
_entry.id   AF-A0A355Q5N5-F1
#
_cell.length_a   1.000
_cell.length_b   1.000
_cell.length_c   1.000
_cell.angle_alpha   90.00
_cell.angle_beta   90.00
_cell.angle_gamma   90.00
#
_symmetry.space_group_name_H-M   'P 1'
#
loop_
_entity.id
_entity.type
_entity.pdbx_description
1 polymer ?
#
loop_
_entity_poly.entity_id
_entity_poly.type
_entity_poly.pdbx_seq_one_letter_code
_entity_poly.pdbx_strand_id
1 'polypeptide(L)'
;MLIVHTTSINGECWSYRTGFDSHAASSLLSCIKAMSPAQLAERVQLTLVPKGRATFINMSTISSDQTGYCRVRVPDADVGRKLGYSEQLDIISYFHLSQTNAQAALTATPAVAAELEPTPVEAEVIEAMAKPKRPRRKSKAPAERQV
;
A
#
# COMPACT_ATOMS: atom_id res chain seq x y z
N MET A 1 -13.48 -4.16 2.50
CA MET A 1 -13.74 -3.02 3.40
C MET A 1 -12.54 -2.10 3.31
N LEU A 2 -12.72 -0.85 2.89
CA LEU A 2 -11.64 0.13 2.85
C LEU A 2 -11.76 1.05 4.06
N ILE A 3 -10.63 1.34 4.72
CA ILE A 3 -10.55 2.39 5.72
C ILE A 3 -9.97 3.60 5.01
N VAL A 4 -10.77 4.67 4.87
CA VAL A 4 -10.33 5.93 4.29
C VAL A 4 -9.90 6.84 5.44
N HIS A 5 -8.61 7.12 5.50
CA HIS A 5 -8.06 8.13 6.41
C HIS A 5 -8.05 9.47 5.69
N THR A 6 -8.73 10.45 6.26
CA THR A 6 -8.92 11.78 5.67
C THR A 6 -8.38 12.81 6.63
N THR A 7 -7.47 13.65 6.18
CA THR A 7 -6.92 14.76 6.97
C THR A 7 -7.45 16.07 6.38
N SER A 8 -8.17 16.87 7.17
CA SER A 8 -8.58 18.21 6.73
C SER A 8 -7.38 19.13 6.53
N ILE A 9 -7.63 20.25 5.86
CA ILE A 9 -6.67 21.34 5.76
C ILE A 9 -6.24 21.88 7.13
N ASN A 10 -7.09 21.74 8.16
CA ASN A 10 -6.83 22.18 9.53
C ASN A 10 -6.11 21.11 10.37
N GLY A 11 -5.74 19.96 9.78
CA GLY A 11 -5.02 18.88 10.46
C GLY A 11 -5.90 17.86 11.20
N GLU A 12 -7.22 18.07 11.26
CA GLU A 12 -8.14 17.10 11.85
C GLU A 12 -8.20 15.83 11.00
N CYS A 13 -8.21 14.67 11.66
CA CYS A 13 -8.18 13.38 10.99
C CYS A 13 -9.45 12.58 11.27
N TRP A 14 -10.07 12.04 10.23
CA TRP A 14 -11.20 11.12 10.33
C TRP A 14 -10.90 9.83 9.60
N SER A 15 -11.24 8.72 10.26
CA SER A 15 -11.20 7.39 9.68
C SER A 15 -12.61 6.94 9.36
N TYR A 16 -12.94 6.87 8.08
CA TYR A 16 -14.22 6.34 7.63
C TYR A 16 -14.06 4.87 7.24
N ARG A 17 -14.90 4.01 7.83
CA ARG A 17 -15.08 2.65 7.32
C ARG A 17 -16.07 2.72 6.17
N THR A 18 -15.59 2.49 4.95
CA THR A 18 -16.44 2.44 3.78
C THR A 18 -16.46 1.04 3.17
N GLY A 19 -17.67 0.51 3.04
CA GLY A 19 -17.95 -0.66 2.21
C GLY A 19 -18.28 -0.16 0.81
N PHE A 20 -17.31 -0.16 -0.09
CA PHE A 20 -17.61 0.15 -1.48
C PHE A 20 -18.34 -1.02 -2.13
N ASP A 21 -19.40 -0.70 -2.86
CA ASP A 21 -19.96 -1.65 -3.81
C ASP A 21 -18.91 -2.02 -4.86
N SER A 22 -19.18 -3.07 -5.63
CA SER A 22 -18.18 -3.59 -6.56
C SER A 22 -17.78 -2.61 -7.68
N HIS A 23 -18.64 -1.64 -8.03
CA HIS A 23 -18.33 -0.60 -9.02
C HIS A 23 -17.49 0.52 -8.41
N ALA A 24 -17.82 0.96 -7.20
CA ALA A 24 -17.03 1.94 -6.46
C ALA A 24 -15.62 1.41 -6.18
N ALA A 25 -15.50 0.14 -5.75
CA ALA A 25 -14.21 -0.50 -5.53
C ALA A 25 -13.40 -0.63 -6.83
N SER A 26 -14.04 -1.06 -7.93
CA SER A 26 -13.35 -1.20 -9.22
C SER A 26 -12.85 0.14 -9.75
N SER A 27 -13.68 1.19 -9.71
CA SER A 27 -13.30 2.51 -10.19
C SER A 27 -12.20 3.17 -9.37
N LEU A 28 -12.19 2.96 -8.04
CA LEU A 28 -11.09 3.37 -7.18
C LEU A 28 -9.78 2.69 -7.60
N LEU A 29 -9.80 1.36 -7.75
CA LEU A 29 -8.61 0.59 -8.09
C LEU A 29 -8.09 0.92 -9.50
N SER A 30 -8.97 1.19 -10.45
CA SER A 30 -8.58 1.71 -11.78
C SER A 30 -7.87 3.06 -11.68
N CYS A 31 -8.31 3.95 -10.79
CA CYS A 31 -7.60 5.21 -10.52
C CYS A 31 -6.24 4.94 -9.87
N ILE A 32 -6.16 4.03 -8.89
CA ILE A 32 -4.89 3.68 -8.22
C ILE A 32 -3.87 3.12 -9.20
N LYS A 33 -4.30 2.22 -10.07
CA LYS A 33 -3.47 1.63 -11.13
C LYS A 33 -2.94 2.68 -12.12
N ALA A 34 -3.66 3.79 -12.33
CA ALA A 34 -3.28 4.84 -13.27
C ALA A 34 -2.35 5.90 -12.67
N MET A 35 -2.12 5.89 -11.35
CA MET A 35 -1.24 6.85 -10.69
C MET A 35 0.23 6.41 -10.71
N SER A 36 1.13 7.39 -10.78
CA SER A 36 2.56 7.15 -10.58
C SER A 36 2.89 6.96 -9.10
N PRO A 37 4.02 6.31 -8.76
CA PRO A 37 4.46 6.17 -7.37
C PRO A 37 4.56 7.50 -6.61
N ALA A 38 4.98 8.57 -7.29
CA ALA A 38 5.03 9.91 -6.70
C ALA A 38 3.64 10.42 -6.33
N GLN A 39 2.65 10.25 -7.23
CA GLN A 39 1.27 10.63 -6.96
C GLN A 39 0.63 9.81 -5.82
N LEU A 40 1.03 8.54 -5.66
CA LEU A 40 0.55 7.69 -4.56
C LEU A 40 1.05 8.14 -3.17
N ALA A 41 2.15 8.88 -3.12
CA ALA A 41 2.71 9.43 -1.89
C ALA A 41 2.04 10.76 -1.48
N GLU A 42 1.27 11.36 -2.39
CA GLU A 42 0.71 12.69 -2.22
C GLU A 42 -0.71 12.69 -1.63
N ARG A 43 -1.21 13.89 -1.31
CA ARG A 43 -2.62 14.06 -0.91
C ARG A 43 -3.55 13.75 -2.08
N VAL A 44 -4.56 12.93 -1.81
CA VAL A 44 -5.55 12.50 -2.78
C VAL A 44 -6.94 12.98 -2.38
N GLN A 45 -7.69 13.52 -3.34
CA GLN A 45 -9.10 13.80 -3.21
C GLN A 45 -9.92 12.70 -3.90
N LEU A 46 -10.84 12.09 -3.15
CA LEU A 46 -11.81 11.13 -3.66
C LEU A 46 -13.15 11.83 -3.89
N THR A 47 -13.73 11.65 -5.07
CA THR A 47 -15.06 12.16 -5.40
C THR A 47 -15.98 10.99 -5.75
N LEU A 48 -17.07 10.84 -4.99
CA LEU A 48 -18.11 9.87 -5.27
C LEU A 48 -19.05 10.43 -6.36
N VAL A 49 -19.21 9.67 -7.45
CA VAL A 49 -20.06 10.05 -8.58
C VAL A 49 -21.16 9.01 -8.76
N PRO A 50 -22.42 9.34 -8.44
CA PRO A 50 -23.54 8.45 -8.70
C PRO A 50 -23.81 8.37 -10.20
N LYS A 51 -24.03 7.15 -10.72
CA LYS A 51 -24.46 6.90 -12.10
C LYS A 51 -25.47 5.77 -12.13
N GLY A 52 -26.74 6.14 -12.31
CA GLY A 52 -27.85 5.19 -12.20
C GLY A 52 -27.94 4.61 -10.80
N ARG A 53 -27.86 3.28 -10.67
CA ARG A 53 -27.89 2.57 -9.38
C ARG A 53 -26.51 2.29 -8.78
N ALA A 54 -25.43 2.68 -9.47
CA ALA A 54 -24.07 2.44 -9.03
C ALA A 54 -23.40 3.74 -8.61
N THR A 55 -22.44 3.65 -7.68
CA THR A 55 -21.54 4.76 -7.34
C THR A 55 -20.15 4.46 -7.90
N PHE A 56 -19.54 5.45 -8.53
CA PHE A 56 -18.16 5.37 -9.02
C PHE A 56 -17.27 6.33 -8.24
N ILE A 57 -15.99 6.04 -8.19
CA ILE A 57 -14.99 6.89 -7.55
C ILE A 57 -14.13 7.52 -8.63
N ASN A 58 -14.09 8.85 -8.62
CA ASN A 58 -13.05 9.61 -9.29
C ASN A 58 -12.00 10.03 -8.28
N MET A 59 -10.77 10.16 -8.76
CA MET A 59 -9.64 10.52 -7.95
C MET A 59 -8.91 11.71 -8.55
N SER A 60 -8.48 12.63 -7.70
CA SER A 60 -7.57 13.71 -8.06
C SER A 60 -6.40 13.73 -7.08
N THR A 61 -5.20 14.00 -7.58
CA THR A 61 -3.98 14.13 -6.78
C THR A 61 -3.64 15.61 -6.66
N ILE A 62 -3.09 16.05 -5.54
CA ILE A 62 -2.55 17.41 -5.44
C ILE A 62 -1.43 17.57 -6.48
N SER A 63 -1.36 18.74 -7.11
CA SER A 63 -0.29 19.09 -8.04
C SER A 63 1.04 19.27 -7.29
N SER A 64 2.16 19.08 -7.97
CA SER A 64 3.50 19.16 -7.36
C SER A 64 3.84 20.54 -6.80
N ASP A 65 3.24 21.59 -7.35
CA ASP A 65 3.32 22.97 -6.88
C ASP A 65 2.33 23.29 -5.74
N GLN A 66 1.54 22.31 -5.29
CA GLN A 66 0.50 22.41 -4.27
C GLN A 66 -0.58 23.47 -4.54
N THR A 67 -0.72 23.93 -5.77
CA THR A 67 -1.69 24.98 -6.14
C THR A 67 -3.11 24.45 -6.33
N GLY A 68 -3.28 23.14 -6.54
CA GLY A 68 -4.61 22.56 -6.70
C GLY A 68 -4.62 21.04 -6.88
N TYR A 69 -5.76 20.53 -7.33
CA TYR A 69 -5.97 19.11 -7.58
C TYR A 69 -6.10 18.81 -9.08
N CYS A 70 -5.34 17.83 -9.55
CA CYS A 70 -5.38 17.34 -10.92
C CYS A 70 -6.07 15.98 -10.97
N ARG A 71 -7.06 15.84 -11.86
CA ARG A 71 -7.80 14.59 -12.00
C ARG A 71 -6.91 13.47 -12.56
N VAL A 72 -6.97 12.30 -11.93
CA VAL A 72 -6.30 11.09 -12.42
C VAL A 72 -7.01 10.62 -13.69
N ARG A 73 -6.27 10.50 -14.78
CA ARG A 73 -6.79 10.00 -16.06
C ARG A 73 -6.71 8.48 -16.08
N VAL A 74 -7.88 7.85 -16.05
CA VAL A 74 -8.01 6.39 -16.21
C VAL A 74 -7.98 6.05 -17.71
N PRO A 75 -7.24 5.02 -18.14
CA PRO A 75 -7.30 4.53 -19.52
C PRO A 75 -8.73 4.14 -19.91
N ASP A 76 -9.15 4.45 -21.14
CA ASP A 76 -10.54 4.22 -21.58
C ASP A 76 -10.99 2.77 -21.44
N ALA A 77 -10.07 1.81 -21.61
CA ALA A 77 -10.32 0.37 -21.43
C ALA A 77 -10.72 -0.03 -20.00
N ASP A 78 -10.33 0.77 -19.00
CA ASP A 78 -10.59 0.53 -17.59
C ASP A 78 -11.78 1.37 -17.06
N VAL A 79 -12.36 2.26 -17.87
CA VAL A 79 -13.49 3.12 -17.48
C VAL A 79 -14.77 2.31 -17.35
N GLY A 80 -15.34 2.28 -16.15
CA GLY A 80 -16.60 1.57 -15.86
C GLY A 80 -16.48 0.04 -15.86
N ARG A 81 -15.30 -0.49 -16.20
CA ARG A 81 -14.99 -1.91 -16.14
C ARG A 81 -14.98 -2.39 -14.69
N LYS A 82 -15.63 -3.53 -14.45
CA LYS A 82 -15.56 -4.22 -13.17
C LYS A 82 -14.31 -5.09 -13.15
N LEU A 83 -13.48 -4.93 -12.12
CA LEU A 83 -12.23 -5.67 -11.99
C LEU A 83 -12.47 -7.06 -11.38
N GLY A 84 -11.77 -8.07 -11.89
CA GLY A 84 -11.77 -9.41 -11.31
C GLY A 84 -11.02 -9.44 -9.97
N TYR A 85 -11.27 -10.46 -9.13
CA TYR A 85 -10.67 -10.54 -7.79
C TYR A 85 -9.13 -10.52 -7.82
N SER A 86 -8.51 -11.31 -8.70
CA SER A 86 -7.04 -11.35 -8.81
C SER A 86 -6.47 -10.00 -9.24
N GLU A 87 -7.08 -9.34 -10.23
CA GLU A 87 -6.65 -7.99 -10.66
C GLU A 87 -6.74 -6.98 -9.52
N GLN A 88 -7.79 -7.07 -8.68
CA GLN A 88 -7.92 -6.20 -7.51
C GLN A 88 -6.77 -6.42 -6.51
N LEU A 89 -6.42 -7.69 -6.24
CA LEU A 89 -5.31 -8.01 -5.34
C LEU A 89 -3.96 -7.53 -5.87
N ASP A 90 -3.72 -7.64 -7.17
CA ASP A 90 -2.48 -7.17 -7.80
C ASP A 90 -2.32 -5.65 -7.63
N ILE A 91 -3.40 -4.89 -7.88
CA ILE A 91 -3.39 -3.43 -7.71
C ILE A 91 -3.20 -3.03 -6.24
N ILE A 92 -3.87 -3.73 -5.31
CA ILE A 92 -3.70 -3.47 -3.87
C ILE A 92 -2.26 -3.74 -3.43
N SER A 93 -1.65 -4.82 -3.93
CA SER A 93 -0.26 -5.18 -3.64
C SER A 93 0.70 -4.13 -4.19
N TYR A 94 0.49 -3.68 -5.42
CA TYR A 94 1.24 -2.57 -6.03
C TYR A 94 1.18 -1.28 -5.19
N PHE A 95 -0.02 -0.91 -4.72
CA PHE A 95 -0.21 0.26 -3.88
C PHE A 95 0.54 0.15 -2.54
N HIS A 96 0.46 -1.02 -1.87
CA HIS A 96 1.17 -1.24 -0.61
C HIS A 96 2.69 -1.17 -0.77
N LEU A 97 3.23 -1.77 -1.84
CA LEU A 97 4.66 -1.69 -2.14
C LEU A 97 5.11 -0.25 -2.40
N SER A 98 4.32 0.51 -3.15
CA SER A 98 4.62 1.92 -3.45
C SER A 98 4.65 2.77 -2.17
N GLN A 99 3.69 2.58 -1.25
CA GLN A 99 3.65 3.25 0.05
C GLN A 99 4.84 2.85 0.94
N THR A 100 5.17 1.56 0.97
CA THR A 100 6.28 1.04 1.79
C THR A 100 7.62 1.59 1.30
N ASN A 101 7.82 1.63 -0.02
CA ASN A 101 9.04 2.18 -0.62
C ASN A 101 9.16 3.70 -0.38
N ALA A 102 8.03 4.44 -0.47
CA ALA A 102 8.02 5.87 -0.18
C ALA A 102 8.38 6.14 1.29
N GLN A 103 7.85 5.36 2.23
CA GLN A 103 8.20 5.46 3.65
C GLN A 103 9.67 5.10 3.91
N ALA A 104 10.18 4.03 3.29
CA ALA A 104 11.57 3.62 3.43
C ALA A 104 12.54 4.70 2.94
N ALA A 105 12.25 5.34 1.80
CA ALA A 105 13.05 6.43 1.24
C ALA A 105 13.07 7.67 2.15
N LEU A 106 11.97 7.99 2.84
CA LEU A 106 11.89 9.09 3.80
C LEU A 106 12.68 8.81 5.10
N THR A 107 12.83 7.54 5.48
CA THR A 107 13.60 7.13 6.67
C THR A 107 15.08 6.84 6.40
N ALA A 108 15.51 6.86 5.15
CA ALA A 108 16.91 6.69 4.80
C ALA A 108 17.70 7.96 5.17
N THR A 109 18.22 8.01 6.39
CA THR A 109 19.25 8.96 6.78
C THR A 109 20.41 8.87 5.77
N PRO A 110 20.87 9.99 5.17
CA PRO A 110 22.09 9.96 4.37
C PRO A 110 23.21 9.53 5.31
N ALA A 111 23.90 8.44 4.96
CA ALA A 111 25.14 8.08 5.61
C ALA A 111 26.09 9.27 5.41
N VAL A 112 26.32 10.04 6.48
CA VAL A 112 27.41 10.99 6.54
C VAL A 112 28.67 10.19 6.24
N ALA A 113 29.31 10.50 5.12
CA ALA A 113 30.59 9.93 4.75
C ALA A 113 31.60 10.35 5.82
N ALA A 114 31.82 9.48 6.80
CA ALA A 114 32.98 9.57 7.66
C ALA A 114 34.16 9.01 6.85
N GLU A 115 35.06 9.89 6.45
CA GLU A 115 36.36 9.58 5.88
C GLU A 115 37.09 8.52 6.72
N LEU A 116 37.74 7.59 5.99
CA LEU A 116 38.58 6.52 6.51
C LEU A 116 39.79 7.05 7.31
N GLU A 117 40.13 6.36 8.39
CA GLU A 117 41.53 6.08 8.77
C GLU A 117 41.61 4.58 9.14
N PRO A 118 42.52 3.78 8.54
CA PRO A 118 42.61 2.35 8.77
C PRO A 118 43.64 2.01 9.86
N THR A 119 43.27 1.19 10.84
CA THR A 119 44.24 0.51 11.72
C THR A 119 44.08 -1.00 11.60
N PRO A 120 45.15 -1.77 11.29
CA PRO A 120 45.16 -3.21 11.43
C PRO A 120 45.22 -3.54 12.94
N VAL A 121 44.75 -4.69 13.43
CA VAL A 121 45.56 -5.91 13.55
C VAL A 121 44.70 -7.01 14.23
N GLU A 122 44.84 -8.23 13.69
CA GLU A 122 44.70 -9.58 14.26
C GLU A 122 43.36 -10.28 14.55
N ALA A 123 43.48 -11.60 14.33
CA ALA A 123 42.48 -12.63 14.17
C ALA A 123 42.24 -13.42 15.47
N GLU A 124 41.35 -14.43 15.36
CA GLU A 124 41.00 -15.46 16.36
C GLU A 124 40.03 -14.99 17.47
N VAL A 125 38.96 -15.69 17.84
CA VAL A 125 38.58 -17.11 17.78
C VAL A 125 37.06 -17.22 17.55
N ILE A 126 36.66 -18.20 16.75
CA ILE A 126 35.27 -18.63 16.54
C ILE A 126 34.81 -19.44 17.76
N GLU A 127 33.75 -19.04 18.46
CA GLU A 127 33.01 -19.97 19.32
C GLU A 127 31.50 -19.93 19.03
N ALA A 128 30.98 -21.11 18.73
CA ALA A 128 29.66 -21.36 18.18
C ALA A 128 28.57 -21.18 19.23
N MET A 129 27.65 -20.24 19.01
CA MET A 129 26.40 -20.18 19.77
C MET A 129 25.29 -20.94 19.07
N ALA A 130 24.80 -21.95 19.79
CA ALA A 130 23.86 -22.97 19.37
C ALA A 130 22.51 -22.41 18.87
N LYS A 131 21.95 -23.06 17.83
CA LYS A 131 20.63 -22.78 17.28
C LYS A 131 19.53 -23.02 18.33
N PRO A 132 18.54 -22.11 18.49
CA PRO A 132 17.43 -22.32 19.41
C PRO A 132 16.51 -23.45 18.92
N LYS A 133 16.28 -24.46 19.77
CA LYS A 133 15.31 -25.55 19.57
C LYS A 133 13.89 -24.97 19.51
N ARG A 134 13.27 -24.98 18.34
CA ARG A 134 11.83 -24.70 18.19
C ARG A 134 11.01 -25.82 18.84
N PRO A 135 9.97 -25.50 19.64
CA PRO A 135 9.07 -26.51 20.18
C PRO A 135 8.21 -27.12 19.07
N ARG A 136 8.23 -28.45 18.99
CA ARG A 136 7.49 -29.29 18.04
C ARG A 136 6.00 -29.26 18.39
N ARG A 137 5.20 -28.49 17.64
CA ARG A 137 3.74 -28.50 17.73
C ARG A 137 3.23 -29.87 17.26
N LYS A 138 2.58 -30.63 18.15
CA LYS A 138 1.94 -31.90 17.81
C LYS A 138 0.79 -31.65 16.83
N SER A 139 0.91 -32.16 15.61
CA SER A 139 -0.20 -32.29 14.66
C SER A 139 -1.14 -33.39 15.17
N LYS A 140 -2.38 -33.05 15.52
CA LYS A 140 -3.47 -34.04 15.57
C LYS A 140 -3.96 -34.23 14.15
N ALA A 141 -3.76 -35.43 13.62
CA ALA A 141 -4.41 -35.92 12.40
C ALA A 141 -5.92 -36.13 12.67
N PRO A 142 -6.78 -36.08 11.64
CA PRO A 142 -8.21 -36.26 11.79
C PRO A 142 -8.53 -37.72 12.14
N ALA A 143 -9.46 -37.94 13.06
CA ALA A 143 -10.06 -39.25 13.25
C ALA A 143 -11.19 -39.42 12.22
N GLU A 144 -11.02 -40.35 11.29
CA GLU A 144 -12.11 -40.85 10.46
C GLU A 144 -13.07 -41.72 11.28
N ARG A 145 -14.37 -41.46 11.06
CA ARG A 145 -15.57 -42.33 11.06
C ARG A 145 -15.62 -43.58 11.95
N GLN A 146 -16.73 -43.69 12.70
CA GLN A 146 -17.58 -44.90 12.73
C GLN A 146 -19.06 -44.44 12.76
N VAL A 147 -19.80 -44.68 11.68
CA VAL A 147 -20.93 -45.65 11.53
C VAL A 147 -22.12 -45.31 12.41
#